data_AF-A0A972UXE4-F1
#
_entry.id   AF-A0A972UXE4-F1
#
_cell.length_a   1.000
_cell.length_b   1.000
_cell.length_c   1.000
_cell.angle_alpha   90.00
_cell.angle_beta   90.00
_cell.angle_gamma   90.00
#
_symmetry.space_group_name_H-M   'P 1'
#
loop_
_entity.id
_entity.type
_entity.pdbx_description
1 polymer ?
#
loop_
_entity_poly.entity_id
_entity_poly.type
_entity_poly.pdbx_seq_one_letter_code
_entity_poly.pdbx_strand_id
1 'polypeptide(L)'
;MFLDISLSEEQFLELTSFLGLLEFRRNINNKTTEIKLYDYIRKNIKVDKIKQRIFQNIEEGKLVSYVLVEHVNIIEKEGWQEGTELLIKHLINPKLSRYEKDSILRLYKTYNGNTEELVPALEYLNFKGDDTFFDWNLIDFMIEEKNAKTIEYLINKIEDNDIDQLKLGIYLLLAQRTIAFEVITKNLRLFKNHNENEFLTNTINQLSCKNFSAKILSNFLIEILEIYIVKGFGTSGFNNLLPLLFIKLFEIITETEIDGSIVINSITKILDSSEKNETNKRARYELYELENKVNIHMDKGCQIKDAILELKKLGIEYEF
;
A
#
# COMPACT_ATOMS: atom_id res chain seq x y z
N MET A 1 36.18 5.29 35.78
CA MET A 1 37.00 4.09 35.54
C MET A 1 36.92 3.78 34.05
N PHE A 2 37.96 4.18 33.29
CA PHE A 2 38.08 3.76 31.90
C PHE A 2 38.67 2.36 31.95
N LEU A 3 37.86 1.38 31.58
CA LEU A 3 38.35 0.04 31.31
C LEU A 3 39.18 0.15 30.03
N ASP A 4 40.47 0.39 30.17
CA ASP A 4 41.45 0.27 29.10
C ASP A 4 41.70 -1.23 28.89
N ILE A 5 40.66 -1.92 28.41
CA ILE A 5 40.74 -3.32 28.06
C ILE A 5 41.37 -3.35 26.68
N SER A 6 42.65 -3.73 26.60
CA SER A 6 43.28 -4.09 25.34
C SER A 6 42.70 -5.42 24.87
N LEU A 7 41.55 -5.35 24.19
CA LEU A 7 41.00 -6.51 23.51
C LEU A 7 41.83 -6.83 22.27
N SER A 8 42.03 -8.11 22.00
CA SER A 8 42.57 -8.57 20.72
C SER A 8 41.57 -8.31 19.59
N GLU A 9 42.05 -8.30 18.34
CA GLU A 9 41.17 -8.15 17.18
C GLU A 9 40.05 -9.20 17.17
N GLU A 10 40.38 -10.46 17.49
CA GLU A 10 39.40 -11.55 17.56
C GLU A 10 38.34 -11.28 18.62
N GLN A 11 38.74 -10.79 19.79
CA GLN A 11 37.79 -10.43 20.85
C GLN A 11 36.87 -9.28 20.41
N PHE A 12 37.37 -8.30 19.67
CA PHE A 12 36.51 -7.26 19.09
C PHE A 12 35.53 -7.82 18.06
N LEU A 13 35.97 -8.78 17.22
CA LEU A 13 35.10 -9.42 16.23
C LEU A 13 34.04 -10.30 16.91
N GLU A 14 34.33 -11.00 18.00
CA GLU A 14 33.33 -11.75 18.78
C GLU A 14 32.21 -10.86 19.33
N LEU A 15 32.54 -9.62 19.73
CA LEU A 15 31.55 -8.66 20.23
C LEU A 15 30.49 -8.29 19.17
N THR A 16 30.75 -8.50 17.87
CA THR A 16 29.74 -8.25 16.82
C THR A 16 28.50 -9.15 16.92
N SER A 17 28.59 -10.29 17.62
CA SER A 17 27.45 -11.17 17.89
C SER A 17 26.54 -10.64 19.01
N PHE A 18 26.94 -9.56 19.69
CA PHE A 18 26.26 -9.00 20.87
C PHE A 18 25.87 -7.52 20.70
N LEU A 19 25.89 -7.00 19.46
CA LEU A 19 25.68 -5.57 19.16
C LEU A 19 24.39 -4.99 19.73
N GLY A 20 23.29 -5.75 19.68
CA GLY A 20 21.99 -5.35 20.24
C GLY A 20 21.83 -5.57 21.75
N LEU A 21 22.83 -6.19 22.41
CA LEU A 21 22.76 -6.57 23.83
C LEU A 21 23.71 -5.75 24.72
N LEU A 22 24.63 -4.99 24.12
CA LEU A 22 25.71 -4.32 24.83
C LEU A 22 25.74 -2.83 24.48
N GLU A 23 25.42 -2.00 25.47
CA GLU A 23 25.57 -0.56 25.45
C GLU A 23 26.51 -0.14 26.58
N PHE A 24 27.43 0.77 26.28
CA PHE A 24 28.34 1.32 27.29
C PHE A 24 27.88 2.70 27.72
N ARG A 25 27.73 2.91 29.02
CA ARG A 25 27.51 4.25 29.59
C ARG A 25 28.83 4.82 30.05
N ARG A 26 29.25 5.95 29.45
CA ARG A 26 30.46 6.68 29.83
C ARG A 26 30.08 8.01 30.47
N ASN A 27 30.48 8.23 31.71
CA ASN A 27 30.38 9.55 32.34
C ASN A 27 31.59 10.40 31.96
N ILE A 28 31.35 11.47 31.20
CA ILE A 28 32.35 12.50 30.89
C ILE A 28 31.76 13.83 31.33
N ASN A 29 32.43 14.53 32.25
CA ASN A 29 32.05 15.88 32.72
C ASN A 29 30.57 15.98 33.18
N ASN A 30 30.12 15.07 34.05
CA ASN A 30 28.74 14.98 34.55
C ASN A 30 27.65 14.79 33.48
N LYS A 31 28.01 14.41 32.24
CA LYS A 31 27.07 13.95 31.22
C LYS A 31 27.28 12.45 30.97
N THR A 32 26.23 11.67 31.17
CA THR A 32 26.17 10.27 30.77
C THR A 32 26.05 10.23 29.25
N THR A 33 27.11 9.80 28.56
CA THR A 33 27.07 9.57 27.11
C THR A 33 26.94 8.07 26.88
N GLU A 34 25.92 7.69 26.13
CA GLU A 34 25.70 6.32 25.69
C GLU A 34 26.54 6.05 24.45
N ILE A 35 27.32 4.98 24.47
CA ILE A 35 28.16 4.54 23.36
C ILE A 35 27.66 3.16 22.92
N LYS A 36 27.14 3.10 21.69
CA LYS A 36 26.78 1.84 21.05
C LYS A 36 28.04 1.01 20.78
N LEU A 37 27.95 -0.30 21.02
CA LEU A 37 29.09 -1.22 20.84
C LEU A 37 29.66 -1.19 19.41
N TYR A 38 28.82 -1.07 18.38
CA TYR A 38 29.28 -0.95 17.00
C TYR A 38 30.20 0.26 16.78
N ASP A 39 29.82 1.43 17.31
CA ASP A 39 30.63 2.65 17.17
C ASP A 39 31.96 2.55 17.93
N TYR A 40 32.05 1.68 18.93
CA TYR A 40 33.30 1.35 19.61
C TYR A 40 34.15 0.38 18.80
N ILE A 41 33.58 -0.72 18.29
CA ILE A 41 34.31 -1.72 17.48
C ILE A 41 34.87 -1.06 16.21
N ARG A 42 34.08 -0.24 15.51
CA ARG A 42 34.49 0.38 14.23
C ARG A 42 35.66 1.36 14.35
N LYS A 43 35.98 1.83 15.56
CA LYS A 43 37.17 2.67 15.82
C LYS A 43 38.45 1.84 15.91
N ASN A 44 38.34 0.56 16.20
CA ASN A 44 39.47 -0.33 16.48
C ASN A 44 39.68 -1.37 15.37
N ILE A 45 38.63 -1.73 14.63
CA ILE A 45 38.66 -2.76 13.59
C ILE A 45 38.25 -2.18 12.23
N LYS A 46 38.90 -2.65 11.15
CA LYS A 46 38.53 -2.31 9.77
C LYS A 46 37.09 -2.71 9.46
N VAL A 47 36.34 -1.81 8.81
CA VAL A 47 34.92 -2.00 8.47
C VAL A 47 34.68 -3.29 7.69
N ASP A 48 35.54 -3.64 6.74
CA ASP A 48 35.41 -4.88 5.95
C ASP A 48 35.42 -6.15 6.80
N LYS A 49 36.24 -6.19 7.86
CA LYS A 49 36.28 -7.33 8.79
C LYS A 49 35.01 -7.40 9.63
N ILE A 50 34.48 -6.24 10.03
CA ILE A 50 33.20 -6.16 10.74
C ILE A 50 32.06 -6.63 9.83
N LYS A 51 32.02 -6.18 8.56
CA LYS A 51 31.07 -6.62 7.54
C LYS A 51 31.08 -8.14 7.40
N GLN A 52 32.26 -8.73 7.16
CA GLN A 52 32.42 -10.19 7.05
C GLN A 52 31.89 -10.93 8.27
N ARG A 53 32.19 -10.44 9.48
CA ARG A 53 31.75 -11.10 10.71
C ARG A 53 30.24 -10.95 10.96
N ILE A 54 29.66 -9.79 10.66
CA ILE A 54 28.20 -9.58 10.75
C ILE A 54 27.49 -10.52 9.76
N PHE A 55 27.98 -10.61 8.52
CA PHE A 55 27.41 -11.51 7.52
C PHE A 55 27.48 -12.96 7.96
N GLN A 56 28.64 -13.39 8.47
CA GLN A 56 28.79 -14.73 9.05
C GLN A 56 27.79 -14.98 10.20
N ASN A 57 27.61 -14.02 11.11
CA ASN A 57 26.65 -14.16 12.21
C ASN A 57 25.21 -14.33 11.68
N ILE A 58 24.80 -13.53 10.69
CA ILE A 58 23.49 -13.62 10.03
C ILE A 58 23.32 -14.97 9.33
N GLU A 59 24.37 -15.46 8.68
CA GLU A 59 24.38 -16.73 7.97
C GLU A 59 24.22 -17.92 8.90
N GLU A 60 25.03 -17.96 9.97
CA GLU A 60 25.07 -19.02 10.98
C GLU A 60 23.88 -19.00 11.94
N GLY A 61 23.12 -17.89 12.00
CA GLY A 61 21.99 -17.73 12.92
C GLY A 61 22.40 -17.52 14.39
N LYS A 62 23.68 -17.22 14.64
CA LYS A 62 24.23 -17.10 16.00
C LYS A 62 23.71 -15.85 16.71
N LEU A 63 22.91 -16.04 17.77
CA LEU A 63 22.25 -14.97 18.54
C LEU A 63 21.41 -14.01 17.68
N VAL A 64 21.12 -14.36 16.42
CA VAL A 64 20.54 -13.45 15.43
C VAL A 64 19.23 -12.87 15.94
N SER A 65 18.33 -13.67 16.51
CA SER A 65 17.07 -13.17 17.10
C SER A 65 17.21 -12.11 18.20
N TYR A 66 18.40 -11.92 18.79
CA TYR A 66 18.63 -10.90 19.81
C TYR A 66 19.29 -9.63 19.27
N VAL A 67 19.99 -9.73 18.13
CA VAL A 67 20.81 -8.64 17.59
C VAL A 67 20.51 -8.30 16.14
N LEU A 68 19.57 -9.01 15.50
CA LEU A 68 19.20 -8.89 14.09
C LEU A 68 18.81 -7.46 13.72
N VAL A 69 18.01 -6.79 14.56
CA VAL A 69 17.62 -5.40 14.33
C VAL A 69 18.85 -4.49 14.27
N GLU A 70 19.83 -4.72 15.16
CA GLU A 70 21.06 -3.92 15.15
C GLU A 70 21.93 -4.26 13.93
N HIS A 71 21.98 -5.52 13.50
CA HIS A 71 22.64 -5.89 12.23
C HIS A 71 21.96 -5.23 11.03
N VAL A 72 20.63 -5.22 10.97
CA VAL A 72 19.85 -4.50 9.94
C VAL A 72 20.20 -3.02 9.95
N ASN A 73 20.18 -2.37 11.12
CA ASN A 73 20.50 -0.95 11.27
C ASN A 73 21.92 -0.62 10.79
N ILE A 74 22.89 -1.50 11.07
CA ILE A 74 24.28 -1.31 10.64
C ILE A 74 24.41 -1.49 9.13
N ILE A 75 23.78 -2.51 8.55
CA ILE A 75 23.74 -2.73 7.10
C ILE A 75 23.13 -1.52 6.39
N GLU A 76 22.03 -0.98 6.93
CA GLU A 76 21.39 0.24 6.45
C GLU A 76 22.33 1.44 6.53
N LYS A 77 22.92 1.69 7.71
CA LYS A 77 23.81 2.82 7.99
C LYS A 77 25.06 2.83 7.11
N GLU A 78 25.62 1.66 6.82
CA GLU A 78 26.91 1.53 6.12
C GLU A 78 26.77 1.22 4.62
N GLY A 79 25.55 1.09 4.09
CA GLY A 79 25.33 0.94 2.65
C GLY A 79 25.59 -0.48 2.11
N TRP A 80 25.52 -1.52 2.94
CA TRP A 80 25.95 -2.87 2.54
C TRP A 80 24.83 -3.66 1.85
N GLN A 81 24.56 -3.33 0.59
CA GLN A 81 23.50 -3.95 -0.19
C GLN A 81 23.55 -5.49 -0.20
N GLU A 82 24.74 -6.11 -0.22
CA GLU A 82 24.86 -7.57 -0.24
C GLU A 82 24.33 -8.23 1.06
N GLY A 83 24.24 -7.46 2.14
CA GLY A 83 23.66 -7.92 3.40
C GLY A 83 22.15 -8.14 3.32
N THR A 84 21.45 -7.50 2.38
CA THR A 84 20.00 -7.63 2.27
C THR A 84 19.59 -9.03 1.83
N GLU A 85 20.34 -9.63 0.89
CA GLU A 85 20.11 -10.99 0.39
C GLU A 85 20.24 -12.04 1.50
N LEU A 86 21.20 -11.85 2.41
CA LEU A 86 21.41 -12.74 3.55
C LEU A 86 20.27 -12.68 4.59
N LEU A 87 19.55 -11.55 4.63
CA LEU A 87 18.50 -11.30 5.61
C LEU A 87 17.15 -11.88 5.19
N ILE A 88 16.88 -12.05 3.89
CA ILE A 88 15.55 -12.46 3.38
C ILE A 88 15.12 -13.81 3.94
N LYS A 89 16.06 -14.76 4.06
CA LYS A 89 15.80 -16.11 4.61
C LYS A 89 15.25 -16.09 6.03
N HIS A 90 15.42 -14.98 6.76
CA HIS A 90 14.91 -14.83 8.11
C HIS A 90 13.43 -14.41 8.15
N LEU A 91 12.85 -13.90 7.06
CA LEU A 91 11.42 -13.53 7.01
C LEU A 91 10.50 -14.73 7.27
N ILE A 92 10.91 -15.93 6.84
CA ILE A 92 10.17 -17.18 7.05
C ILE A 92 10.41 -17.81 8.43
N ASN A 93 11.28 -17.23 9.26
CA ASN A 93 11.57 -17.77 10.58
C ASN A 93 10.39 -17.49 11.53
N PRO A 94 9.74 -18.52 12.10
CA PRO A 94 8.60 -18.33 12.99
C PRO A 94 9.00 -17.78 14.37
N LYS A 95 10.29 -17.80 14.72
CA LYS A 95 10.79 -17.30 16.01
C LYS A 95 11.01 -15.78 16.02
N LEU A 96 11.05 -15.14 14.86
CA LEU A 96 11.23 -13.70 14.78
C LEU A 96 9.90 -12.98 15.00
N SER A 97 9.98 -11.90 15.77
CA SER A 97 8.88 -10.97 15.97
C SER A 97 8.53 -10.23 14.68
N ARG A 98 7.31 -9.69 14.61
CA ARG A 98 6.85 -8.86 13.50
C ARG A 98 7.75 -7.65 13.26
N TYR A 99 8.20 -7.00 14.33
CA TYR A 99 9.09 -5.84 14.27
C TYR A 99 10.43 -6.16 13.59
N GLU A 100 11.00 -7.33 13.88
CA GLU A 100 12.24 -7.79 13.25
C GLU A 100 12.04 -8.07 11.75
N LYS A 101 10.95 -8.75 11.40
CA LYS A 101 10.62 -9.04 10.00
C LYS A 101 10.34 -7.78 9.20
N ASP A 102 9.62 -6.81 9.78
CA ASP A 102 9.35 -5.52 9.16
C ASP A 102 10.63 -4.70 8.97
N SER A 103 11.56 -4.77 9.91
CA SER A 103 12.88 -4.13 9.77
C SER A 103 13.68 -4.72 8.60
N ILE A 104 13.66 -6.05 8.44
CA ILE A 104 14.27 -6.70 7.26
C ILE A 104 13.56 -6.26 5.97
N LEU A 105 12.23 -6.29 5.94
CA LEU A 105 11.45 -5.92 4.77
C LEU A 105 11.70 -4.47 4.35
N ARG A 106 11.72 -3.52 5.30
CA ARG A 106 12.04 -2.11 5.06
C ARG A 106 13.41 -1.94 4.42
N LEU A 107 14.41 -2.64 4.96
CA LEU A 107 15.76 -2.61 4.40
C LEU A 107 15.77 -3.16 2.96
N TYR A 108 15.08 -4.28 2.74
CA TYR A 108 14.96 -4.91 1.42
C TYR A 108 14.29 -3.98 0.40
N LYS A 109 13.21 -3.27 0.80
CA LYS A 109 12.57 -2.21 0.00
C LYS A 109 13.55 -1.09 -0.36
N THR A 110 14.31 -0.62 0.63
CA THR A 110 15.26 0.50 0.48
C THR A 110 16.31 0.25 -0.60
N TYR A 111 16.71 -1.01 -0.77
CA TYR A 111 17.69 -1.41 -1.77
C TYR A 111 17.08 -2.01 -3.05
N ASN A 112 15.78 -1.78 -3.31
CA ASN A 112 15.05 -2.31 -4.47
C ASN A 112 15.24 -3.82 -4.63
N GLY A 113 15.11 -4.56 -3.52
CA GLY A 113 15.31 -6.00 -3.50
C GLY A 113 14.37 -6.74 -4.44
N ASN A 114 14.87 -7.83 -5.04
CA ASN A 114 14.13 -8.68 -5.97
C ASN A 114 12.93 -9.37 -5.30
N THR A 115 11.70 -9.03 -5.70
CA THR A 115 10.49 -9.62 -5.09
C THR A 115 10.30 -11.10 -5.38
N GLU A 116 10.95 -11.66 -6.41
CA GLU A 116 10.91 -13.11 -6.65
C GLU A 116 11.53 -13.92 -5.50
N GLU A 117 12.48 -13.35 -4.77
CA GLU A 117 13.11 -13.98 -3.61
C GLU A 117 12.21 -13.99 -2.37
N LEU A 118 11.16 -13.16 -2.37
CA LEU A 118 10.16 -13.10 -1.30
C LEU A 118 9.00 -14.08 -1.51
N VAL A 119 8.88 -14.67 -2.70
CA VAL A 119 7.80 -15.62 -3.02
C VAL A 119 7.67 -16.76 -2.00
N PRO A 120 8.75 -17.40 -1.53
CA PRO A 120 8.63 -18.44 -0.50
C PRO A 120 8.01 -17.94 0.81
N ALA A 121 8.10 -16.64 1.11
CA ALA A 121 7.52 -16.07 2.32
C ALA A 121 5.98 -16.00 2.27
N LEU A 122 5.37 -16.06 1.08
CA LEU A 122 3.91 -16.09 0.91
C LEU A 122 3.27 -17.31 1.62
N GLU A 123 3.96 -18.45 1.65
CA GLU A 123 3.47 -19.67 2.29
C GLU A 123 3.34 -19.56 3.81
N TYR A 124 4.04 -18.59 4.41
CA TYR A 124 4.10 -18.37 5.86
C TYR A 124 3.23 -17.21 6.33
N LEU A 125 2.53 -16.53 5.42
CA LEU A 125 1.63 -15.44 5.78
C LEU A 125 0.43 -15.96 6.56
N ASN A 126 0.10 -15.25 7.64
CA ASN A 126 -1.05 -15.53 8.47
C ASN A 126 -1.96 -14.31 8.55
N PHE A 127 -3.03 -14.33 7.77
CA PHE A 127 -4.04 -13.28 7.77
C PHE A 127 -5.10 -13.43 8.87
N LYS A 128 -4.95 -14.41 9.77
CA LYS A 128 -5.91 -14.65 10.86
C LYS A 128 -5.55 -13.84 12.11
N GLY A 129 -6.54 -13.12 12.65
CA GLY A 129 -6.43 -12.39 13.91
C GLY A 129 -6.15 -10.88 13.76
N ASP A 130 -6.01 -10.20 14.90
CA ASP A 130 -6.01 -8.74 14.97
C ASP A 130 -4.69 -8.09 14.50
N ASP A 131 -3.61 -8.85 14.40
CA ASP A 131 -2.28 -8.31 14.06
C ASP A 131 -1.68 -9.04 12.85
N THR A 132 -2.05 -8.54 11.67
CA THR A 132 -1.63 -9.02 10.34
C THR A 132 -0.77 -7.99 9.61
N PHE A 133 -0.23 -7.00 10.35
CA PHE A 133 0.39 -5.81 9.77
C PHE A 133 1.59 -6.14 8.87
N PHE A 134 2.51 -6.98 9.36
CA PHE A 134 3.65 -7.43 8.57
C PHE A 134 3.22 -8.17 7.29
N ASP A 135 2.25 -9.07 7.40
CA ASP A 135 1.77 -9.89 6.28
C ASP A 135 1.23 -9.01 5.15
N TRP A 136 0.44 -7.99 5.50
CA TRP A 136 -0.09 -7.04 4.53
C TRP A 136 0.99 -6.09 3.99
N ASN A 137 1.99 -5.69 4.77
CA ASN A 137 3.13 -4.90 4.27
C ASN A 137 3.97 -5.66 3.23
N LEU A 138 4.12 -6.98 3.43
CA LEU A 138 4.78 -7.84 2.45
C LEU A 138 3.98 -7.91 1.15
N ILE A 139 2.66 -8.15 1.26
CA ILE A 139 1.76 -8.17 0.11
C ILE A 139 1.77 -6.84 -0.65
N ASP A 140 1.70 -5.73 0.07
CA ASP A 140 1.75 -4.37 -0.48
C ASP A 140 3.01 -4.17 -1.33
N PHE A 141 4.18 -4.50 -0.76
CA PHE A 141 5.45 -4.41 -1.49
C PHE A 141 5.45 -5.20 -2.80
N MET A 142 5.01 -6.45 -2.71
CA MET A 142 5.06 -7.34 -3.86
C MET A 142 4.05 -6.94 -4.95
N ILE A 143 2.95 -6.29 -4.57
CA ILE A 143 1.98 -5.70 -5.52
C ILE A 143 2.55 -4.45 -6.20
N GLU A 144 3.19 -3.55 -5.45
CA GLU A 144 3.85 -2.34 -5.99
C GLU A 144 4.87 -2.73 -7.08
N GLU A 145 5.64 -3.80 -6.82
CA GLU A 145 6.62 -4.38 -7.74
C GLU A 145 6.01 -5.33 -8.79
N LYS A 146 4.67 -5.41 -8.88
CA LYS A 146 3.92 -6.18 -9.88
C LYS A 146 4.27 -7.68 -9.91
N ASN A 147 4.57 -8.28 -8.76
CA ASN A 147 4.89 -9.69 -8.66
C ASN A 147 3.67 -10.58 -8.99
N ALA A 148 3.74 -11.35 -10.08
CA ALA A 148 2.60 -12.13 -10.56
C ALA A 148 2.15 -13.23 -9.58
N LYS A 149 3.10 -13.91 -8.92
CA LYS A 149 2.82 -15.00 -7.98
C LYS A 149 2.09 -14.53 -6.73
N THR A 150 2.35 -13.29 -6.29
CA THR A 150 1.60 -12.67 -5.19
C THR A 150 0.13 -12.53 -5.55
N ILE A 151 -0.16 -12.16 -6.80
CA ILE A 151 -1.54 -11.99 -7.24
C ILE A 151 -2.25 -13.35 -7.34
N GLU A 152 -1.60 -14.37 -7.90
CA GLU A 152 -2.12 -15.74 -7.90
C GLU A 152 -2.38 -16.25 -6.48
N TYR A 153 -1.45 -15.98 -5.57
CA TYR A 153 -1.59 -16.30 -4.16
C TYR A 153 -2.84 -15.65 -3.55
N LEU A 154 -3.05 -14.35 -3.75
CA LEU A 154 -4.24 -13.64 -3.23
C LEU A 154 -5.55 -14.14 -3.85
N ILE A 155 -5.55 -14.48 -5.16
CA ILE A 155 -6.75 -15.06 -5.81
C ILE A 155 -7.13 -16.39 -5.16
N ASN A 156 -6.15 -17.24 -4.84
CA ASN A 156 -6.38 -18.51 -4.14
C ASN A 156 -6.90 -18.35 -2.70
N LYS A 157 -6.95 -17.13 -2.17
CA LYS A 157 -7.46 -16.80 -0.83
C LYS A 157 -8.89 -16.25 -0.80
N ILE A 158 -9.55 -16.06 -1.96
CA ILE A 158 -10.89 -15.47 -2.04
C ILE A 158 -11.96 -16.34 -1.34
N GLU A 159 -11.76 -17.65 -1.27
CA GLU A 159 -12.68 -18.58 -0.60
C GLU A 159 -12.36 -18.81 0.88
N ASP A 160 -11.30 -18.19 1.41
CA ASP A 160 -10.90 -18.33 2.81
C ASP A 160 -11.64 -17.32 3.71
N ASN A 161 -12.72 -17.78 4.34
CA ASN A 161 -13.57 -16.96 5.20
C ASN A 161 -12.88 -16.43 6.47
N ASP A 162 -11.67 -16.93 6.81
CA ASP A 162 -10.91 -16.46 7.96
C ASP A 162 -10.06 -15.21 7.66
N ILE A 163 -10.09 -14.73 6.40
CA ILE A 163 -9.36 -13.54 5.94
C ILE A 163 -10.33 -12.37 5.88
N ASP A 164 -9.84 -11.15 6.18
CA ASP A 164 -10.58 -9.93 5.85
C ASP A 164 -10.75 -9.80 4.33
N GLN A 165 -11.89 -10.27 3.85
CA GLN A 165 -12.20 -10.33 2.43
C GLN A 165 -12.36 -8.94 1.80
N LEU A 166 -12.73 -7.91 2.56
CA LEU A 166 -12.75 -6.54 2.04
C LEU A 166 -11.33 -6.06 1.80
N LYS A 167 -10.43 -6.26 2.77
CA LYS A 167 -9.01 -5.91 2.64
C LYS A 167 -8.33 -6.69 1.52
N LEU A 168 -8.61 -8.00 1.40
CA LEU A 168 -8.15 -8.83 0.28
C LEU A 168 -8.61 -8.27 -1.07
N GLY A 169 -9.90 -7.91 -1.18
CA GLY A 169 -10.45 -7.26 -2.37
C GLY A 169 -9.74 -5.97 -2.71
N ILE A 170 -9.40 -5.12 -1.73
CA ILE A 170 -8.66 -3.88 -1.95
C ILE A 170 -7.24 -4.15 -2.49
N TYR A 171 -6.52 -5.14 -1.98
CA TYR A 171 -5.20 -5.49 -2.52
C TYR A 171 -5.29 -6.08 -3.93
N LEU A 172 -6.31 -6.89 -4.24
CA LEU A 172 -6.56 -7.36 -5.61
C LEU A 172 -6.90 -6.19 -6.55
N LEU A 173 -7.58 -5.16 -6.05
CA LEU A 173 -7.88 -3.93 -6.79
C LEU A 173 -6.61 -3.14 -7.11
N LEU A 174 -5.72 -2.96 -6.12
CA LEU A 174 -4.38 -2.35 -6.31
C LEU A 174 -3.54 -3.14 -7.32
N ALA A 175 -3.63 -4.47 -7.29
CA ALA A 175 -3.03 -5.38 -8.27
C ALA A 175 -3.74 -5.40 -9.64
N GLN A 176 -4.68 -4.49 -9.88
CA GLN A 176 -5.39 -4.31 -11.14
C GLN A 176 -6.20 -5.54 -11.59
N ARG A 177 -6.76 -6.30 -10.64
CA ARG A 177 -7.57 -7.49 -10.95
C ARG A 177 -9.05 -7.17 -10.88
N THR A 178 -9.78 -7.45 -11.96
CA THR A 178 -11.23 -7.21 -12.04
C THR A 178 -12.04 -8.07 -11.06
N ILE A 179 -11.53 -9.25 -10.67
CA ILE A 179 -12.16 -10.09 -9.64
C ILE A 179 -12.30 -9.36 -8.29
N ALA A 180 -11.44 -8.36 -8.03
CA ALA A 180 -11.54 -7.51 -6.85
C ALA A 180 -12.91 -6.83 -6.74
N PHE A 181 -13.54 -6.51 -7.88
CA PHE A 181 -14.79 -5.75 -7.91
C PHE A 181 -15.91 -6.57 -7.26
N GLU A 182 -16.02 -7.84 -7.65
CA GLU A 182 -16.97 -8.79 -7.07
C GLU A 182 -16.70 -9.04 -5.59
N VAL A 183 -15.42 -9.23 -5.21
CA VAL A 183 -15.03 -9.45 -3.81
C VAL A 183 -15.42 -8.25 -2.94
N ILE A 184 -15.11 -7.03 -3.37
CA ILE A 184 -15.43 -5.81 -2.63
C ILE A 184 -16.96 -5.64 -2.51
N THR A 185 -17.72 -5.72 -3.60
CA THR A 185 -19.17 -5.46 -3.57
C THR A 185 -19.93 -6.54 -2.80
N LYS A 186 -19.54 -7.81 -2.92
CA LYS A 186 -20.08 -8.92 -2.11
C LYS A 186 -19.91 -8.64 -0.62
N ASN A 187 -18.74 -8.21 -0.19
CA ASN A 187 -18.45 -7.97 1.23
C ASN A 187 -19.13 -6.69 1.75
N LEU A 188 -19.12 -5.59 0.99
CA LEU A 188 -19.81 -4.36 1.36
C LEU A 188 -21.32 -4.59 1.61
N ARG A 189 -21.97 -5.49 0.85
CA ARG A 189 -23.37 -5.87 1.07
C ARG A 189 -23.62 -6.58 2.41
N LEU A 190 -22.62 -7.23 3.01
CA LEU A 190 -22.77 -7.98 4.26
C LEU A 190 -22.61 -7.09 5.51
N PHE A 191 -22.00 -5.91 5.39
CA PHE A 191 -21.83 -5.00 6.52
C PHE A 191 -23.18 -4.50 7.06
N LYS A 192 -23.28 -4.47 8.39
CA LYS A 192 -24.44 -3.94 9.14
C LYS A 192 -24.24 -2.48 9.54
N ASN A 193 -23.02 -2.12 9.96
CA ASN A 193 -22.59 -0.76 10.24
C ASN A 193 -21.27 -0.53 9.50
N HIS A 194 -21.14 0.58 8.78
CA HIS A 194 -19.89 0.94 8.13
C HIS A 194 -19.22 2.05 8.95
N ASN A 195 -18.06 1.75 9.53
CA ASN A 195 -17.07 2.79 9.71
C ASN A 195 -16.42 2.95 8.33
N GLU A 196 -16.49 4.16 7.78
CA GLU A 196 -15.87 4.48 6.48
C GLU A 196 -14.45 3.92 6.44
N ASN A 197 -14.22 2.98 5.53
CA ASN A 197 -12.91 2.40 5.39
C ASN A 197 -12.03 3.41 4.64
N GLU A 198 -11.26 4.18 5.38
CA GLU A 198 -10.28 5.15 4.85
C GLU A 198 -9.41 4.51 3.77
N PHE A 199 -9.04 3.24 3.95
CA PHE A 199 -8.26 2.47 2.97
C PHE A 199 -9.02 2.28 1.66
N LEU A 200 -10.30 1.88 1.69
CA LEU A 200 -11.14 1.76 0.48
C LEU A 200 -11.30 3.11 -0.23
N THR A 201 -11.53 4.18 0.54
CA THR A 201 -11.67 5.55 0.00
C THR A 201 -10.40 5.99 -0.72
N ASN A 202 -9.25 5.78 -0.08
CA ASN A 202 -7.94 6.10 -0.67
C ASN A 202 -7.68 5.28 -1.94
N THR A 203 -8.00 3.98 -1.94
CA THR A 203 -7.85 3.14 -3.14
C THR A 203 -8.77 3.58 -4.28
N ILE A 204 -10.04 3.90 -4.00
CA ILE A 204 -10.97 4.39 -5.02
C ILE A 204 -10.49 5.72 -5.62
N ASN A 205 -9.91 6.60 -4.80
CA ASN A 205 -9.36 7.87 -5.27
C ASN A 205 -8.20 7.69 -6.29
N GLN A 206 -7.50 6.57 -6.24
CA GLN A 206 -6.39 6.26 -7.14
C GLN A 206 -6.84 5.53 -8.43
N LEU A 207 -8.11 5.12 -8.52
CA LEU A 207 -8.62 4.46 -9.71
C LEU A 207 -8.66 5.43 -10.90
N SER A 208 -8.27 4.91 -12.07
CA SER A 208 -8.28 5.64 -13.34
C SER A 208 -8.46 4.67 -14.51
N CYS A 209 -8.87 5.22 -15.67
CA CYS A 209 -9.03 4.48 -16.91
C CYS A 209 -7.71 3.96 -17.52
N LYS A 210 -6.56 4.28 -16.91
CA LYS A 210 -5.27 3.67 -17.27
C LYS A 210 -5.16 2.21 -16.81
N ASN A 211 -5.84 1.87 -15.71
CA ASN A 211 -5.72 0.56 -15.07
C ASN A 211 -6.87 -0.39 -15.46
N PHE A 212 -8.04 0.17 -15.78
CA PHE A 212 -9.24 -0.60 -16.14
C PHE A 212 -10.00 0.12 -17.23
N SER A 213 -10.82 -0.61 -18.00
CA SER A 213 -11.68 0.04 -18.99
C SER A 213 -12.74 0.91 -18.31
N ALA A 214 -13.06 2.03 -18.94
CA ALA A 214 -14.04 3.00 -18.48
C ALA A 214 -15.38 2.35 -18.10
N LYS A 215 -15.85 1.40 -18.92
CA LYS A 215 -17.12 0.69 -18.72
C LYS A 215 -17.09 -0.20 -17.46
N ILE A 216 -15.98 -0.89 -17.21
CA ILE A 216 -15.86 -1.77 -16.05
C ILE A 216 -15.77 -0.93 -14.77
N LEU A 217 -14.99 0.17 -14.80
CA LEU A 217 -14.92 1.13 -13.70
C LEU A 217 -16.28 1.78 -13.39
N SER A 218 -16.98 2.29 -14.40
CA SER A 218 -18.28 2.94 -14.19
C SER A 218 -19.28 1.99 -13.57
N ASN A 219 -19.34 0.74 -14.03
CA ASN A 219 -20.23 -0.27 -13.48
C ASN A 219 -19.90 -0.58 -12.01
N PHE A 220 -18.61 -0.74 -11.69
CA PHE A 220 -18.15 -0.96 -10.32
C PHE A 220 -18.50 0.20 -9.39
N LEU A 221 -18.24 1.44 -9.80
CA LEU A 221 -18.56 2.63 -9.00
C LEU A 221 -20.08 2.80 -8.80
N ILE A 222 -20.88 2.52 -9.84
CA ILE A 222 -22.35 2.52 -9.75
C ILE A 222 -22.84 1.44 -8.77
N GLU A 223 -22.23 0.25 -8.78
CA GLU A 223 -22.59 -0.83 -7.85
C GLU A 223 -22.24 -0.48 -6.40
N ILE A 224 -21.06 0.13 -6.15
CA ILE A 224 -20.72 0.66 -4.82
C ILE A 224 -21.73 1.72 -4.39
N LEU A 225 -22.08 2.64 -5.29
CA LEU A 225 -23.06 3.70 -5.01
C LEU A 225 -24.42 3.13 -4.61
N GLU A 226 -24.91 2.11 -5.35
CA GLU A 226 -26.15 1.41 -5.02
C GLU A 226 -26.10 0.82 -3.60
N ILE A 227 -25.03 0.10 -3.26
CA ILE A 227 -24.84 -0.47 -1.93
C ILE A 227 -24.90 0.63 -0.87
N TYR A 228 -24.19 1.74 -1.08
CA TYR A 228 -24.14 2.85 -0.14
C TYR A 228 -25.51 3.49 0.10
N ILE A 229 -26.29 3.69 -0.97
CA ILE A 229 -27.64 4.27 -0.90
C ILE A 229 -28.59 3.32 -0.17
N VAL A 230 -28.61 2.04 -0.55
CA VAL A 230 -29.51 1.03 0.03
C VAL A 230 -29.18 0.79 1.51
N LYS A 231 -27.89 0.78 1.88
CA LYS A 231 -27.45 0.57 3.26
C LYS A 231 -27.45 1.84 4.11
N GLY A 232 -27.60 3.02 3.51
CA GLY A 232 -27.59 4.29 4.23
C GLY A 232 -26.22 4.71 4.77
N PHE A 233 -25.12 4.29 4.12
CA PHE A 233 -23.75 4.54 4.60
C PHE A 233 -23.27 5.99 4.40
N GLY A 234 -23.95 6.82 3.61
CA GLY A 234 -23.53 8.18 3.29
C GLY A 234 -23.84 9.25 4.34
N THR A 235 -23.97 8.90 5.62
CA THR A 235 -24.41 9.84 6.67
C THR A 235 -23.27 10.47 7.47
N SER A 236 -22.08 9.88 7.49
CA SER A 236 -20.85 10.41 8.11
C SER A 236 -20.19 11.53 7.30
N GLY A 237 -19.49 12.45 7.97
CA GLY A 237 -18.94 13.71 7.43
C GLY A 237 -17.59 13.57 6.68
N PHE A 238 -17.00 14.71 6.31
CA PHE A 238 -15.74 14.93 5.56
C PHE A 238 -14.80 13.71 5.45
N ASN A 239 -14.51 13.31 4.20
CA ASN A 239 -13.89 12.03 3.73
C ASN A 239 -14.86 10.90 3.36
N ASN A 240 -16.14 11.24 3.17
CA ASN A 240 -17.14 10.28 2.74
C ASN A 240 -16.84 9.77 1.32
N LEU A 241 -16.88 8.44 1.14
CA LEU A 241 -16.73 7.79 -0.16
C LEU A 241 -17.79 8.28 -1.17
N LEU A 242 -18.99 8.66 -0.70
CA LEU A 242 -20.12 8.99 -1.56
C LEU A 242 -19.81 10.14 -2.56
N PRO A 243 -19.41 11.37 -2.16
CA PRO A 243 -18.98 12.40 -3.11
C PRO A 243 -17.82 11.97 -4.02
N LEU A 244 -16.88 11.18 -3.51
CA LEU A 244 -15.75 10.68 -4.30
C LEU A 244 -16.22 9.79 -5.46
N LEU A 245 -17.25 8.96 -5.27
CA LEU A 245 -17.81 8.14 -6.35
C LEU A 245 -18.33 9.02 -7.50
N PHE A 246 -19.01 10.14 -7.21
CA PHE A 246 -19.49 11.06 -8.23
C PHE A 246 -18.35 11.80 -8.94
N ILE A 247 -17.32 12.21 -8.20
CA ILE A 247 -16.10 12.80 -8.78
C ILE A 247 -15.44 11.81 -9.75
N LYS A 248 -15.28 10.54 -9.35
CA LYS A 248 -14.70 9.50 -10.21
C LYS A 248 -15.55 9.18 -11.42
N LEU A 249 -16.88 9.17 -11.30
CA LEU A 249 -17.77 9.01 -12.44
C LEU A 249 -17.67 10.19 -13.41
N PHE A 250 -17.54 11.42 -12.92
CA PHE A 250 -17.30 12.59 -13.76
C PHE A 250 -15.97 12.49 -14.52
N GLU A 251 -14.87 12.16 -13.83
CA GLU A 251 -13.56 11.93 -14.45
C GLU A 251 -13.67 10.92 -15.59
N ILE A 252 -14.28 9.76 -15.34
CA ILE A 252 -14.50 8.74 -16.37
C ILE A 252 -15.29 9.28 -17.57
N ILE A 253 -16.38 10.01 -17.34
CA ILE A 253 -17.21 10.58 -18.43
C ILE A 253 -16.41 11.57 -19.27
N THR A 254 -15.60 12.42 -18.64
CA THR A 254 -14.86 13.48 -19.35
C THR A 254 -13.56 13.01 -20.00
N GLU A 255 -12.92 11.99 -19.45
CA GLU A 255 -11.67 11.45 -19.97
C GLU A 255 -11.89 10.37 -21.05
N THR A 256 -13.13 9.91 -21.26
CA THR A 256 -13.43 8.78 -22.14
C THR A 256 -14.68 9.01 -22.99
N GLU A 257 -14.89 8.19 -24.03
CA GLU A 257 -16.05 8.27 -24.92
C GLU A 257 -17.35 7.66 -24.32
N ILE A 258 -17.42 7.49 -23.00
CA ILE A 258 -18.66 6.99 -22.37
C ILE A 258 -19.74 8.07 -22.46
N ASP A 259 -20.90 7.67 -22.98
CA ASP A 259 -22.10 8.49 -22.94
C ASP A 259 -22.55 8.73 -21.49
N GLY A 260 -22.31 9.96 -21.01
CA GLY A 260 -22.67 10.38 -19.66
C GLY A 260 -24.15 10.21 -19.33
N SER A 261 -25.04 10.21 -20.34
CA SER A 261 -26.47 9.97 -20.13
C SER A 261 -26.74 8.54 -19.62
N ILE A 262 -25.93 7.55 -20.02
CA ILE A 262 -26.07 6.16 -19.55
C ILE A 262 -25.74 6.07 -18.06
N VAL A 263 -24.69 6.76 -17.63
CA VAL A 263 -24.26 6.81 -16.23
C VAL A 263 -25.34 7.51 -15.38
N ILE A 264 -25.75 8.71 -15.79
CA ILE A 264 -26.79 9.51 -15.11
C ILE A 264 -28.11 8.73 -14.98
N ASN A 265 -28.56 8.09 -16.07
CA ASN A 265 -29.78 7.29 -16.06
C ASN A 265 -29.70 6.08 -15.12
N SER A 266 -28.53 5.46 -15.01
CA SER A 266 -28.31 4.34 -14.09
C SER A 266 -28.40 4.77 -12.63
N ILE A 267 -27.77 5.91 -12.29
CA ILE A 267 -27.83 6.49 -10.94
C ILE A 267 -29.26 6.91 -10.60
N THR A 268 -29.95 7.56 -11.53
CA THR A 268 -31.35 8.01 -11.37
C THR A 268 -32.26 6.83 -11.02
N LYS A 269 -32.14 5.71 -11.74
CA LYS A 269 -32.90 4.48 -11.45
C LYS A 269 -32.65 3.95 -10.04
N ILE A 270 -31.40 3.97 -9.56
CA ILE A 270 -31.05 3.55 -8.19
C ILE A 270 -31.73 4.47 -7.18
N LEU A 271 -31.67 5.79 -7.37
CA LEU A 271 -32.22 6.77 -6.45
C LEU A 271 -33.74 6.70 -6.36
N ASP A 272 -34.41 6.40 -7.47
CA ASP A 272 -35.86 6.30 -7.57
C ASP A 272 -36.41 4.98 -7.02
N SER A 273 -35.63 3.90 -7.08
CA SER A 273 -36.01 2.60 -6.51
C SER A 273 -35.65 2.42 -5.04
N SER A 274 -34.73 3.24 -4.51
CA SER A 274 -34.25 3.15 -3.14
C SER A 274 -35.11 3.90 -2.12
N GLU A 275 -35.08 3.46 -0.86
CA GLU A 275 -35.77 4.15 0.23
C GLU A 275 -35.27 5.59 0.39
N LYS A 276 -36.20 6.50 0.73
CA LYS A 276 -35.87 7.91 0.99
C LYS A 276 -35.20 8.06 2.35
N ASN A 277 -33.89 7.88 2.38
CA ASN A 277 -33.04 8.15 3.53
C ASN A 277 -32.12 9.37 3.28
N GLU A 278 -31.34 9.76 4.30
CA GLU A 278 -30.42 10.90 4.20
C GLU A 278 -29.31 10.68 3.15
N THR A 279 -28.86 9.43 2.96
CA THR A 279 -27.88 9.08 1.93
C THR A 279 -28.46 9.28 0.52
N ASN A 280 -29.71 8.86 0.28
CA ASN A 280 -30.42 9.07 -0.98
C ASN A 280 -30.57 10.58 -1.29
N LYS A 281 -30.93 11.39 -0.29
CA LYS A 281 -31.00 12.86 -0.46
C LYS A 281 -29.65 13.47 -0.86
N ARG A 282 -28.57 13.09 -0.17
CA ARG A 282 -27.21 13.53 -0.50
C ARG A 282 -26.79 13.09 -1.90
N ALA A 283 -27.04 11.82 -2.25
CA ALA A 283 -26.75 11.30 -3.57
C ALA A 283 -27.55 11.98 -4.69
N ARG A 284 -28.79 12.44 -4.43
CA ARG A 284 -29.55 13.30 -5.37
C ARG A 284 -28.90 14.65 -5.58
N TYR A 285 -28.37 15.27 -4.52
CA TYR A 285 -27.60 16.51 -4.65
C TYR A 285 -26.32 16.31 -5.47
N GLU A 286 -25.55 15.26 -5.18
CA GLU A 286 -24.34 14.93 -5.94
C GLU A 286 -24.65 14.58 -7.41
N LEU A 287 -25.78 13.93 -7.70
CA LEU A 287 -26.23 13.68 -9.08
C LEU A 287 -26.53 14.98 -9.82
N TYR A 288 -27.22 15.92 -9.17
CA TYR A 288 -27.47 17.25 -9.75
C TYR A 288 -26.15 17.99 -10.06
N GLU A 289 -25.18 17.94 -9.15
CA GLU A 289 -23.86 18.53 -9.37
C GLU A 289 -23.10 17.84 -10.52
N LEU A 290 -23.20 16.51 -10.63
CA LEU A 290 -22.63 15.74 -11.73
C LEU A 290 -23.24 16.15 -13.08
N GLU A 291 -24.57 16.21 -13.18
CA GLU A 291 -25.29 16.63 -14.39
C GLU A 291 -24.85 18.03 -14.85
N ASN A 292 -24.81 18.99 -13.92
CA ASN A 292 -24.34 20.35 -14.22
C ASN A 292 -22.90 20.36 -14.74
N LYS A 293 -21.99 19.62 -14.11
CA LYS A 293 -20.58 19.57 -14.53
C LYS A 293 -20.43 18.92 -15.92
N VAL A 294 -21.16 17.84 -16.19
CA VAL A 294 -21.18 17.19 -17.52
C VAL A 294 -21.71 18.15 -18.58
N ASN A 295 -22.82 18.84 -18.31
CA ASN A 295 -23.38 19.82 -19.25
C ASN A 295 -22.40 20.95 -19.56
N ILE A 296 -21.78 21.54 -18.53
CA ILE A 296 -20.75 22.59 -18.71
C ILE A 296 -19.57 22.08 -19.55
N HIS A 297 -19.14 20.84 -19.33
CA HIS A 297 -18.04 20.24 -20.10
C HIS A 297 -18.42 20.05 -21.57
N MET A 298 -19.61 19.52 -21.85
CA MET A 298 -20.12 19.32 -23.20
C MET A 298 -20.32 20.66 -23.93
N ASP A 299 -20.83 21.68 -23.24
CA ASP A 299 -21.00 23.03 -23.79
C ASP A 299 -19.67 23.68 -24.16
N LYS A 300 -18.63 23.52 -23.32
CA LYS A 300 -17.26 23.97 -23.65
C LYS A 300 -16.70 23.23 -24.87
N GLY A 301 -16.95 21.92 -24.98
CA GLY A 301 -16.59 21.13 -26.15
C GLY A 301 -17.27 21.61 -27.42
N CYS A 302 -18.57 21.94 -27.35
CA CYS A 302 -19.33 22.54 -28.46
C CYS A 302 -18.75 23.89 -28.87
N GLN A 303 -18.45 24.79 -27.92
CA GLN A 303 -17.87 26.11 -28.22
C GLN A 303 -16.50 26.00 -28.92
N ILE A 304 -15.64 25.07 -28.48
CA ILE A 304 -14.34 24.84 -29.13
C ILE A 304 -14.55 24.27 -30.54
N LYS A 305 -15.47 23.32 -30.71
CA LYS A 305 -15.76 22.72 -32.02
C LYS A 305 -16.36 23.72 -33.00
N ASP A 306 -17.25 24.58 -32.53
CA ASP A 306 -17.83 25.67 -33.32
C ASP A 306 -16.77 26.71 -33.69
N ALA A 307 -15.87 27.06 -32.76
CA ALA A 307 -14.73 27.91 -33.05
C ALA A 307 -13.79 27.28 -34.10
N ILE A 308 -13.47 25.99 -33.98
CA ILE A 308 -12.66 25.26 -34.99
C ILE A 308 -13.37 25.22 -36.35
N LEU A 309 -14.69 25.05 -36.38
CA LEU A 309 -15.50 25.06 -37.61
C LEU A 309 -15.51 26.45 -38.26
N GLU A 310 -15.63 27.53 -37.49
CA GLU A 310 -15.52 28.89 -38.01
C GLU A 310 -14.13 29.19 -38.55
N LEU A 311 -13.10 28.80 -37.81
CA LEU A 311 -11.70 28.93 -38.21
C LEU A 311 -11.40 28.19 -39.54
N LYS A 312 -11.94 26.98 -39.72
CA LYS A 312 -11.90 26.25 -40.99
C LYS A 312 -12.65 26.96 -42.13
N LYS A 313 -13.81 27.58 -41.85
CA LYS A 313 -14.56 28.37 -42.86
C LYS A 313 -13.80 29.61 -43.32
N LEU A 314 -12.92 30.14 -42.47
CA LEU A 314 -12.04 31.27 -42.79
C LEU A 314 -10.78 30.85 -43.55
N GLY A 315 -10.64 29.57 -43.93
CA GLY A 315 -9.50 29.05 -44.68
C GLY A 315 -8.21 28.95 -43.86
N ILE A 316 -8.31 29.02 -42.53
CA ILE A 316 -7.16 28.86 -41.65
C ILE A 316 -7.08 27.38 -41.26
N GLU A 317 -6.05 26.70 -41.77
CA GLU A 317 -5.73 25.32 -41.39
C GLU A 317 -4.94 25.31 -40.08
N TYR A 318 -5.37 24.48 -39.14
CA TYR A 318 -4.68 24.24 -37.87
C TYR A 318 -4.32 22.76 -37.80
N GLU A 319 -3.02 22.45 -37.68
CA GLU A 319 -2.53 21.14 -37.28
C GLU A 319 -2.35 21.14 -35.75
N PHE A 320 -2.80 20.06 -35.10
CA PHE A 320 -2.55 19.82 -33.67
C PHE A 320 -1.20 19.18 -33.45
#